data_AF-A0A847SC16-F1
#
_entry.id   AF-A0A847SC16-F1
#
_cell.length_a   1.000
_cell.length_b   1.000
_cell.length_c   1.000
_cell.angle_alpha   90.00
_cell.angle_beta   90.00
_cell.angle_gamma   90.00
#
_symmetry.space_group_name_H-M   'P 1'
#
loop_
_entity.id
_entity.type
_entity.pdbx_description
1 polymer ?
#
loop_
_entity_poly.entity_id
_entity_poly.type
_entity_poly.pdbx_seq_one_letter_code
_entity_poly.pdbx_strand_id
1 'polypeptide(L)'
;MLNDLFIVLRWFFRAFQLLLVLLILALVYLSCNRTDSFHIKYAQLAEVASQPRPMHQQGSQHASRTDGNTTSRTEGFGFMLHHIRAGQGGILAYRKFDPGRGLTIEDENYTKLTVWLPDGLPATPMTVALTPQSRIQAIYSQGGSAWPENDCTISLTQGRLQITPDGNQFDVAYQGNVALQPDVGPECDELSTLQLTFTTSPLSFSELTPWLGRPGADLYNETYR
;
A
#
# COMPACT_ATOMS: atom_id res chain seq x y z
N MET A 1 -10.48 -59.86 3.97
CA MET A 1 -11.51 -58.97 4.54
C MET A 1 -10.98 -58.08 5.66
N LEU A 2 -10.56 -58.59 6.83
CA LEU A 2 -10.04 -57.71 7.90
C LEU A 2 -8.75 -56.97 7.49
N ASN A 3 -7.81 -57.63 6.81
CA ASN A 3 -6.55 -57.00 6.38
C ASN A 3 -6.78 -55.87 5.36
N ASP A 4 -7.71 -56.06 4.43
CA ASP A 4 -8.05 -55.07 3.40
C ASP A 4 -8.66 -53.80 4.02
N LEU A 5 -9.51 -53.96 5.04
CA LEU A 5 -10.09 -52.84 5.79
C LEU A 5 -9.01 -52.01 6.50
N PHE A 6 -8.02 -52.65 7.13
CA PHE A 6 -6.91 -51.94 7.78
C PHE A 6 -6.03 -51.17 6.79
N ILE A 7 -5.81 -51.71 5.59
CA ILE A 7 -5.05 -51.02 4.53
C ILE A 7 -5.81 -49.76 4.10
N VAL A 8 -7.11 -49.87 3.81
CA VAL A 8 -7.94 -48.72 3.42
C VAL A 8 -7.95 -47.65 4.52
N LEU A 9 -8.14 -48.04 5.78
CA LEU A 9 -8.15 -47.10 6.91
C LEU A 9 -6.81 -46.36 7.07
N ARG A 10 -5.67 -47.04 6.86
CA ARG A 10 -4.34 -46.41 6.88
C ARG A 10 -4.16 -45.37 5.78
N TRP A 11 -4.66 -45.64 4.57
CA TRP A 11 -4.61 -44.67 3.47
C TRP A 11 -5.47 -43.45 3.75
N PHE A 12 -6.69 -43.65 4.25
CA PHE A 12 -7.57 -42.54 4.67
C PHE A 12 -6.93 -41.67 5.75
N PHE A 13 -6.34 -42.28 6.78
CA PHE A 13 -5.68 -41.53 7.86
C PHE A 13 -4.49 -40.71 7.34
N ARG A 14 -3.65 -41.28 6.46
CA ARG A 14 -2.53 -40.55 5.83
C ARG A 14 -3.02 -39.40 4.95
N ALA A 15 -4.09 -39.60 4.17
CA ALA A 15 -4.67 -38.55 3.34
C ALA A 15 -5.25 -37.40 4.20
N PHE A 16 -5.94 -37.74 5.28
CA PHE A 16 -6.45 -36.74 6.24
C PHE A 16 -5.31 -35.95 6.90
N GLN A 17 -4.23 -36.62 7.34
CA GLN A 17 -3.06 -35.95 7.90
C GLN A 17 -2.39 -35.01 6.88
N LEU A 18 -2.25 -35.44 5.63
CA LEU A 18 -1.70 -34.59 4.56
C LEU A 18 -2.58 -33.35 4.33
N LEU A 19 -3.90 -33.53 4.25
CA LEU A 19 -4.85 -32.42 4.08
C LEU A 19 -4.76 -31.43 5.24
N LEU A 20 -4.67 -31.94 6.48
CA LEU A 20 -4.51 -31.11 7.68
C LEU A 20 -3.21 -30.30 7.64
N VAL A 21 -2.10 -30.91 7.24
CA VAL A 21 -0.81 -30.21 7.09
C VAL A 21 -0.90 -29.12 6.00
N LEU A 22 -1.50 -29.43 4.86
CA LEU A 22 -1.68 -28.46 3.78
C LEU A 22 -2.57 -27.29 4.21
N LEU A 23 -3.64 -27.55 4.96
CA LEU A 23 -4.50 -26.52 5.52
C LEU A 23 -3.74 -25.63 6.51
N ILE A 24 -2.95 -26.21 7.41
CA ILE A 24 -2.14 -25.44 8.36
C ILE A 24 -1.13 -24.56 7.62
N LEU A 25 -0.43 -25.10 6.62
CA LEU A 25 0.51 -24.32 5.81
C LEU A 25 -0.18 -23.16 5.06
N ALA A 26 -1.37 -23.40 4.52
CA ALA A 26 -2.16 -22.37 3.86
C ALA A 26 -2.56 -21.25 4.85
N LEU A 27 -3.02 -21.61 6.05
CA LEU A 27 -3.39 -20.64 7.09
C LEU A 27 -2.18 -19.80 7.57
N VAL A 28 -1.03 -20.44 7.75
CA VAL A 28 0.22 -19.76 8.10
C VAL A 28 0.62 -18.78 7.00
N TYR A 29 0.57 -19.21 5.74
CA TYR A 29 0.89 -18.35 4.60
C TYR A 29 -0.05 -17.14 4.49
N LEU A 30 -1.34 -17.32 4.75
CA LEU A 30 -2.33 -16.23 4.74
C LEU A 30 -2.13 -15.25 5.91
N SER A 31 -1.52 -15.69 7.01
CA SER A 31 -1.28 -14.88 8.21
C SER A 31 0.06 -14.11 8.16
N CYS A 32 0.84 -14.24 7.09
CA CYS A 32 2.11 -13.53 6.96
C CYS A 32 1.92 -12.13 6.38
N ASN A 33 2.60 -11.16 6.98
CA ASN A 33 2.76 -9.83 6.41
C ASN A 33 3.37 -9.91 5.02
N ARG A 34 2.84 -9.09 4.11
CA ARG A 34 3.27 -9.06 2.72
C ARG A 34 3.77 -7.67 2.38
N THR A 35 5.05 -7.55 2.06
CA THR A 35 5.67 -6.28 1.65
C THR A 35 6.01 -6.30 0.16
N ASP A 36 5.68 -5.21 -0.54
CA ASP A 36 6.20 -4.92 -1.88
C ASP A 36 6.99 -3.62 -1.81
N SER A 37 8.15 -3.61 -2.45
CA SER A 37 8.99 -2.41 -2.51
C SER A 37 9.61 -2.32 -3.88
N PHE A 38 9.29 -1.25 -4.59
CA PHE A 38 9.61 -1.16 -6.00
C PHE A 38 9.96 0.25 -6.45
N HIS A 39 10.57 0.34 -7.62
CA HIS A 39 10.80 1.61 -8.28
C HIS A 39 10.49 1.53 -9.77
N ILE A 40 10.06 2.67 -10.32
CA ILE A 40 9.72 2.82 -11.73
C ILE A 40 10.39 4.07 -12.27
N LYS A 41 11.09 3.93 -13.39
CA LYS A 41 11.67 5.07 -14.14
C LYS A 41 10.63 5.61 -15.12
N TYR A 42 10.76 6.89 -15.48
CA TYR A 42 9.84 7.57 -16.41
C TYR A 42 8.38 7.50 -15.90
N ALA A 43 8.23 7.78 -14.61
CA ALA A 43 6.98 7.68 -13.89
C ALA A 43 6.66 8.97 -13.15
N GLN A 44 5.37 9.18 -12.89
CA GLN A 44 4.85 10.27 -12.09
C GLN A 44 3.56 9.85 -11.40
N LEU A 45 3.17 10.61 -10.39
CA LEU A 45 1.86 10.46 -9.76
C LEU A 45 0.76 10.77 -10.76
N ALA A 46 -0.32 9.99 -10.74
CA ALA A 46 -1.47 10.20 -11.61
C ALA A 46 -2.19 11.50 -11.22
N GLU A 47 -2.53 11.62 -9.95
CA GLU A 47 -2.95 12.86 -9.32
C GLU A 47 -1.72 13.65 -8.88
N VAL A 48 -1.55 14.86 -9.42
CA VAL A 48 -0.68 15.83 -8.77
C VAL A 48 -1.43 16.26 -7.52
N ALA A 49 -0.86 16.04 -6.33
CA ALA A 49 -1.50 16.34 -5.06
C ALA A 49 -1.84 17.84 -4.96
N SER A 50 -2.99 18.24 -5.51
CA SER A 50 -3.56 19.58 -5.37
C SER A 50 -4.20 19.66 -4.00
N GLN A 51 -3.38 19.53 -2.95
CA GLN A 51 -3.73 19.38 -1.54
C GLN A 51 -4.71 18.22 -1.25
N PRO A 52 -4.45 17.37 -0.24
CA PRO A 52 -5.47 16.44 0.24
C PRO A 52 -6.74 17.25 0.55
N ARG A 53 -7.86 16.96 -0.10
CA ARG A 53 -9.13 17.56 0.31
C ARG A 53 -9.54 16.90 1.62
N PRO A 54 -9.95 17.66 2.65
CA PRO A 54 -10.40 17.07 3.91
C PRO A 54 -11.58 16.12 3.65
N MET A 55 -11.35 14.84 3.94
CA MET A 55 -12.20 13.72 3.54
C MET A 55 -13.60 13.77 4.17
N HIS A 56 -13.71 14.39 5.36
CA HIS A 56 -14.97 14.51 6.10
C HIS A 56 -16.07 15.30 5.37
N GLN A 57 -15.76 16.07 4.31
CA GLN A 57 -16.79 16.77 3.54
C GLN A 57 -17.39 15.95 2.39
N GLN A 58 -16.79 14.82 1.98
CA GLN A 58 -17.29 14.04 0.84
C GLN A 58 -18.25 12.90 1.25
N GLY A 59 -18.04 12.25 2.39
CA GLY A 59 -18.88 11.13 2.84
C GLY A 59 -20.37 11.46 3.03
N SER A 60 -20.69 12.73 3.32
CA SER A 60 -22.07 13.19 3.49
C SER A 60 -22.76 13.64 2.19
N GLN A 61 -22.03 13.78 1.07
CA GLN A 61 -22.60 14.18 -0.22
C GLN A 61 -22.81 13.00 -1.19
N HIS A 62 -22.17 11.85 -0.97
CA HIS A 62 -22.30 10.69 -1.85
C HIS A 62 -23.58 9.85 -1.64
N ALA A 63 -24.32 10.05 -0.55
CA ALA A 63 -25.57 9.34 -0.31
C ALA A 63 -26.76 9.81 -1.21
N SER A 64 -26.60 10.87 -2.01
CA SER A 64 -27.72 11.53 -2.70
C SER A 64 -27.58 11.65 -4.22
N ARG A 65 -26.65 10.94 -4.88
CA ARG A 65 -26.46 11.04 -6.34
C ARG A 65 -27.04 9.83 -7.06
N THR A 66 -28.33 9.91 -7.38
CA THR A 66 -29.11 8.93 -8.15
C THR A 66 -28.99 9.15 -9.66
N ASP A 67 -27.85 9.60 -10.16
CA ASP A 67 -27.65 9.86 -11.58
C ASP A 67 -26.73 8.80 -12.17
N GLY A 68 -27.28 7.98 -13.09
CA GLY A 68 -26.68 6.78 -13.67
C GLY A 68 -25.46 6.98 -14.57
N ASN A 69 -24.52 7.84 -14.18
CA ASN A 69 -23.20 7.92 -14.80
C ASN A 69 -22.16 7.37 -13.82
N THR A 70 -21.84 6.08 -13.98
CA THR A 70 -21.01 5.22 -13.13
C THR A 70 -19.52 5.57 -13.16
N THR A 71 -19.15 6.84 -13.39
CA THR A 71 -17.76 7.27 -13.32
C THR A 71 -17.38 7.50 -11.87
N SER A 72 -16.79 6.44 -11.32
CA SER A 72 -15.83 6.38 -10.24
C SER A 72 -16.34 6.63 -8.82
N ARG A 73 -16.90 5.57 -8.24
CA ARG A 73 -17.09 5.41 -6.78
C ARG A 73 -15.77 5.48 -5.98
N THR A 74 -14.63 5.57 -6.67
CA THR A 74 -13.30 5.62 -6.07
C THR A 74 -12.73 7.03 -5.97
N GLU A 75 -13.29 8.04 -6.64
CA GLU A 75 -12.79 9.41 -6.59
C GLU A 75 -12.92 10.04 -5.19
N GLY A 76 -11.79 10.33 -4.55
CA GLY A 76 -11.73 11.10 -3.29
C GLY A 76 -11.04 10.43 -2.13
N PHE A 77 -10.69 9.14 -2.23
CA PHE A 77 -9.99 8.44 -1.16
C PHE A 77 -8.48 8.68 -1.19
N GLY A 78 -7.86 8.70 -0.02
CA GLY A 78 -6.46 9.06 0.14
C GLY A 78 -5.51 8.12 -0.60
N PHE A 79 -5.76 6.81 -0.57
CA PHE A 79 -4.95 5.81 -1.27
C PHE A 79 -4.84 6.03 -2.80
N MET A 80 -5.79 6.75 -3.43
CA MET A 80 -5.70 7.07 -4.86
C MET A 80 -4.47 7.91 -5.18
N LEU A 81 -4.03 8.77 -4.25
CA LEU A 81 -2.85 9.61 -4.42
C LEU A 81 -1.56 8.81 -4.64
N HIS A 82 -1.60 7.48 -4.47
CA HIS A 82 -0.52 6.57 -4.80
C HIS A 82 -0.57 6.03 -6.23
N HIS A 83 -1.53 6.44 -7.06
CA HIS A 83 -1.64 6.03 -8.45
C HIS A 83 -0.46 6.53 -9.28
N ILE A 84 0.03 5.68 -10.16
CA ILE A 84 1.25 5.89 -10.94
C ILE A 84 0.91 5.82 -12.42
N ARG A 85 1.43 6.78 -13.18
CA ARG A 85 1.34 6.81 -14.65
C ARG A 85 2.69 7.13 -15.28
N ALA A 86 2.79 6.91 -16.58
CA ALA A 86 3.97 7.30 -17.36
C ALA A 86 4.20 8.82 -17.26
N GLY A 87 5.48 9.22 -17.16
CA GLY A 87 5.89 10.61 -16.91
C GLY A 87 7.40 10.82 -17.03
N GLN A 88 7.90 11.95 -16.54
CA GLN A 88 9.31 12.35 -16.69
C GLN A 88 10.18 12.13 -15.45
N GLY A 89 9.63 11.58 -14.35
CA GLY A 89 10.35 11.38 -13.09
C GLY A 89 10.66 9.92 -12.76
N GLY A 90 10.90 9.67 -11.48
CA GLY A 90 11.06 8.34 -10.90
C GLY A 90 10.13 8.15 -9.70
N ILE A 91 9.66 6.93 -9.50
CA ILE A 91 8.87 6.54 -8.33
C ILE A 91 9.70 5.56 -7.50
N LEU A 92 9.73 5.77 -6.17
CA LEU A 92 10.11 4.79 -5.17
C LEU A 92 8.87 4.50 -4.33
N ALA A 93 8.52 3.23 -4.14
CA ALA A 93 7.29 2.85 -3.48
C ALA A 93 7.50 1.71 -2.49
N TYR A 94 6.80 1.81 -1.36
CA TYR A 94 6.67 0.78 -0.35
C TYR A 94 5.19 0.49 -0.14
N ARG A 95 4.83 -0.79 -0.05
CA ARG A 95 3.49 -1.27 0.25
C ARG A 95 3.62 -2.39 1.28
N LYS A 96 2.83 -2.36 2.35
CA LYS A 96 2.72 -3.44 3.32
C LYS A 96 1.25 -3.77 3.50
N PHE A 97 0.91 -5.05 3.33
CA PHE A 97 -0.36 -5.62 3.77
C PHE A 97 -0.10 -6.42 5.04
N ASP A 98 -0.90 -6.15 6.07
CA ASP A 98 -0.90 -6.84 7.35
C ASP A 98 -2.24 -7.54 7.50
N PRO A 99 -2.30 -8.89 7.48
CA PRO A 99 -3.56 -9.62 7.57
C PRO A 99 -4.21 -9.54 8.96
N GLY A 100 -3.60 -8.81 9.91
CA GLY A 100 -4.10 -8.71 11.27
C GLY A 100 -3.91 -10.02 12.04
N ARG A 101 -4.85 -10.32 12.93
CA ARG A 101 -4.82 -11.54 13.75
C ARG A 101 -5.68 -12.61 13.06
N GLY A 102 -5.14 -13.82 12.87
CA GLY A 102 -5.66 -14.85 11.96
C GLY A 102 -7.09 -15.40 12.17
N LEU A 103 -7.90 -14.81 13.06
CA LEU A 103 -9.34 -15.11 13.20
C LEU A 103 -10.24 -13.87 13.12
N THR A 104 -9.69 -12.66 13.01
CA THR A 104 -10.42 -11.40 12.92
C THR A 104 -10.14 -10.74 11.58
N ILE A 105 -11.03 -10.96 10.62
CA ILE A 105 -10.95 -10.40 9.26
C ILE A 105 -10.98 -8.85 9.29
N GLU A 106 -11.55 -8.26 10.34
CA GLU A 106 -11.66 -6.80 10.46
C GLU A 106 -10.35 -6.10 10.85
N ASP A 107 -9.29 -6.85 11.17
CA ASP A 107 -8.00 -6.31 11.59
C ASP A 107 -6.97 -6.22 10.44
N GLU A 108 -7.40 -6.46 9.20
CA GLU A 108 -6.54 -6.35 8.03
C GLU A 108 -6.21 -4.88 7.76
N ASN A 109 -4.91 -4.58 7.63
CA ASN A 109 -4.41 -3.22 7.48
C ASN A 109 -3.49 -3.12 6.27
N TYR A 110 -3.40 -1.90 5.73
CA TYR A 110 -2.42 -1.56 4.71
C TYR A 110 -1.59 -0.35 5.10
N THR A 111 -0.41 -0.27 4.49
CA THR A 111 0.47 0.89 4.55
C THR A 111 1.06 1.12 3.17
N LYS A 112 1.03 2.36 2.67
CA LYS A 112 1.69 2.74 1.43
C LYS A 112 2.53 3.99 1.65
N LEU A 113 3.73 3.99 1.06
CA LEU A 113 4.54 5.19 0.85
C LEU A 113 4.86 5.27 -0.63
N THR A 114 4.56 6.39 -1.29
CA THR A 114 5.01 6.68 -2.65
C THR A 114 5.83 7.95 -2.64
N VAL A 115 7.06 7.88 -3.13
CA VAL A 115 7.94 9.02 -3.33
C VAL A 115 8.11 9.24 -4.82
N TRP A 116 7.76 10.44 -5.28
CA TRP A 116 7.99 10.89 -6.64
C TRP A 116 9.15 11.88 -6.71
N LEU A 117 10.13 11.53 -7.54
CA LEU A 117 11.33 12.29 -7.82
C LEU A 117 11.20 12.90 -9.22
N PRO A 118 10.91 14.20 -9.35
CA PRO A 118 10.64 14.81 -10.65
C PRO A 118 11.86 14.79 -11.58
N ASP A 119 13.07 14.80 -11.04
CA ASP A 119 14.32 14.75 -11.80
C ASP A 119 14.78 13.31 -12.14
N GLY A 120 13.96 12.30 -11.80
CA GLY A 120 14.29 10.89 -11.98
C GLY A 120 14.94 10.25 -10.74
N LEU A 121 15.25 8.95 -10.85
CA LEU A 121 15.95 8.22 -9.79
C LEU A 121 17.44 8.63 -9.76
N PRO A 122 18.04 8.89 -8.59
CA PRO A 122 19.40 9.39 -8.50
C PRO A 122 20.43 8.31 -8.87
N ALA A 123 21.51 8.68 -9.55
CA ALA A 123 22.60 7.75 -9.89
C ALA A 123 23.66 7.61 -8.76
N THR A 124 23.66 8.54 -7.81
CA THR A 124 24.55 8.56 -6.65
C THR A 124 23.74 8.68 -5.37
N PRO A 125 24.29 8.33 -4.19
CA PRO A 125 23.60 8.54 -2.93
C PRO A 125 23.11 9.99 -2.79
N MET A 126 21.87 10.14 -2.36
CA MET A 126 21.18 11.43 -2.23
C MET A 126 20.54 11.51 -0.85
N THR A 127 20.65 12.67 -0.20
CA THR A 127 19.88 12.99 1.00
C THR A 127 19.15 14.30 0.77
N VAL A 128 17.83 14.29 0.97
CA VAL A 128 16.98 15.46 0.75
C VAL A 128 16.15 15.73 1.99
N ALA A 129 16.11 17.00 2.40
CA ALA A 129 15.11 17.45 3.36
C ALA A 129 13.79 17.66 2.62
N LEU A 130 12.73 16.98 3.08
CA LEU A 130 11.39 17.29 2.61
C LEU A 130 10.96 18.59 3.27
N THR A 131 10.54 19.55 2.43
CA THR A 131 9.99 20.84 2.82
C THR A 131 8.75 21.11 1.96
N PRO A 132 7.84 22.02 2.37
CA PRO A 132 6.71 22.40 1.53
C PRO A 132 7.09 22.96 0.14
N GLN A 133 8.33 23.43 -0.02
CA GLN A 133 8.87 23.95 -1.29
C GLN A 133 9.67 22.90 -2.08
N SER A 134 9.86 21.70 -1.54
CA SER A 134 10.52 20.61 -2.24
C SER A 134 9.72 20.22 -3.47
N ARG A 135 10.41 19.94 -4.59
CA ARG A 135 9.77 19.37 -5.78
C ARG A 135 9.51 17.86 -5.63
N ILE A 136 10.17 17.21 -4.65
CA ILE A 136 9.92 15.81 -4.30
C ILE A 136 8.59 15.74 -3.56
N GLN A 137 7.71 14.86 -4.04
CA GLN A 137 6.44 14.58 -3.36
C GLN A 137 6.55 13.21 -2.70
N ALA A 138 6.20 13.13 -1.43
CA ALA A 138 6.12 11.87 -0.71
C ALA A 138 4.75 11.77 -0.05
N ILE A 139 4.03 10.70 -0.36
CA ILE A 139 2.64 10.50 0.06
C ILE A 139 2.62 9.22 0.87
N TYR A 140 2.07 9.30 2.07
CA TYR A 140 1.92 8.17 2.98
C TYR A 140 0.43 7.93 3.22
N SER A 141 0.02 6.67 3.18
CA SER A 141 -1.31 6.24 3.57
C SER A 141 -1.24 5.01 4.46
N GLN A 142 -2.14 4.91 5.42
CA GLN A 142 -2.37 3.71 6.22
C GLN A 142 -3.85 3.61 6.62
N GLY A 143 -4.35 2.40 6.80
CA GLY A 143 -5.71 2.21 7.28
C GLY A 143 -6.14 0.74 7.22
N GLY A 144 -7.40 0.49 7.61
CA GLY A 144 -8.00 -0.83 7.51
C GLY A 144 -8.33 -1.18 6.06
N SER A 145 -7.90 -2.36 5.60
CA SER A 145 -8.20 -2.84 4.25
C SER A 145 -9.68 -3.13 4.06
N ALA A 146 -10.36 -3.59 5.12
CA ALA A 146 -11.82 -3.81 5.16
C ALA A 146 -12.63 -2.51 5.16
N TRP A 147 -12.04 -1.40 5.63
CA TRP A 147 -12.67 -0.09 5.75
C TRP A 147 -11.79 0.99 5.11
N PRO A 148 -11.57 0.91 3.79
CA PRO A 148 -10.63 1.79 3.08
C PRO A 148 -11.08 3.26 3.10
N GLU A 149 -12.34 3.51 3.44
CA GLU A 149 -12.95 4.84 3.61
C GLU A 149 -12.53 5.56 4.90
N ASN A 150 -11.78 4.91 5.79
CA ASN A 150 -11.29 5.52 7.04
C ASN A 150 -9.76 5.55 7.04
N ASP A 151 -9.14 5.82 5.89
CA ASP A 151 -7.68 5.84 5.78
C ASP A 151 -7.08 7.15 6.29
N CYS A 152 -5.89 7.03 6.87
CA CYS A 152 -5.03 8.16 7.17
C CYS A 152 -4.09 8.38 5.98
N THR A 153 -4.35 9.41 5.16
CA THR A 153 -3.48 9.80 4.06
C THR A 153 -2.92 11.21 4.23
N ILE A 154 -1.61 11.34 4.06
CA ILE A 154 -0.85 12.57 4.28
C ILE A 154 0.21 12.79 3.21
N SER A 155 0.50 14.06 2.93
CA SER A 155 1.69 14.46 2.19
C SER A 155 2.81 14.80 3.16
N LEU A 156 3.94 14.12 3.02
CA LEU A 156 5.12 14.29 3.88
C LEU A 156 5.88 15.54 3.44
N THR A 157 5.62 16.66 4.11
CA THR A 157 6.23 17.96 3.82
C THR A 157 7.38 18.32 4.75
N GLN A 158 7.72 17.44 5.69
CA GLN A 158 8.80 17.62 6.66
C GLN A 158 9.52 16.30 6.87
N GLY A 159 10.85 16.31 6.98
CA GLY A 159 11.63 15.11 7.27
C GLY A 159 12.88 15.00 6.40
N ARG A 160 13.54 13.86 6.48
CA ARG A 160 14.73 13.53 5.71
C ARG A 160 14.48 12.25 4.94
N LEU A 161 14.70 12.31 3.63
CA LEU A 161 14.71 11.19 2.73
C LEU A 161 16.15 10.89 2.32
N GLN A 162 16.59 9.65 2.50
CA GLN A 162 17.88 9.15 2.05
C GLN A 162 17.62 8.07 1.00
N ILE A 163 18.31 8.18 -0.14
CA ILE A 163 18.23 7.23 -1.24
C ILE A 163 19.65 6.83 -1.60
N THR A 164 19.96 5.55 -1.47
CA THR A 164 21.27 4.98 -1.82
C THR A 164 21.07 3.97 -2.94
N PRO A 165 21.55 4.25 -4.16
CA PRO A 165 21.54 3.26 -5.24
C PRO A 165 22.41 2.06 -4.89
N ASP A 166 21.90 0.84 -5.08
CA ASP A 166 22.63 -0.42 -4.95
C ASP A 166 22.36 -1.31 -6.16
N GLY A 167 23.25 -1.26 -7.16
CA GLY A 167 23.06 -1.96 -8.42
C GLY A 167 21.80 -1.53 -9.18
N ASN A 168 20.84 -2.44 -9.31
CA ASN A 168 19.52 -2.15 -9.90
C ASN A 168 18.45 -1.89 -8.84
N GLN A 169 18.82 -1.73 -7.56
CA GLN A 169 17.94 -1.48 -6.43
C GLN A 169 18.23 -0.11 -5.81
N PHE A 170 17.37 0.30 -4.89
CA PHE A 170 17.60 1.47 -4.05
C PHE A 170 17.25 1.17 -2.61
N ASP A 171 18.17 1.43 -1.70
CA ASP A 171 17.89 1.53 -0.28
C ASP A 171 17.31 2.90 0.01
N VAL A 172 16.12 2.92 0.60
CA VAL A 172 15.37 4.13 0.89
C VAL A 172 15.13 4.19 2.39
N ALA A 173 15.49 5.31 3.00
CA ALA A 173 15.17 5.61 4.39
C ALA A 173 14.45 6.96 4.47
N TYR A 174 13.28 6.96 5.09
CA TYR A 174 12.56 8.16 5.46
C TYR A 174 12.52 8.29 6.98
N GLN A 175 12.77 9.50 7.48
CA GLN A 175 12.61 9.85 8.88
C GLN A 175 12.09 11.27 9.01
N GLY A 176 10.95 11.46 9.67
CA GLY A 176 10.39 12.80 9.85
C GLY A 176 9.19 12.83 10.79
N ASN A 177 8.80 14.06 11.14
CA ASN A 177 7.55 14.30 11.82
C ASN A 177 6.42 14.33 10.80
N VAL A 178 5.26 13.84 11.21
CA VAL A 178 4.06 13.91 10.42
C VAL A 178 3.27 15.13 10.89
N ALA A 179 3.18 16.13 10.02
CA ALA A 179 2.32 17.29 10.26
C ALA A 179 0.90 16.95 9.80
N LEU A 180 0.06 16.53 10.75
CA LEU A 180 -1.35 16.31 10.49
C LEU A 180 -2.05 17.66 10.25
N GLN A 181 -2.92 17.70 9.26
CA GLN A 181 -3.84 18.84 9.13
C GLN A 181 -4.88 18.75 10.26
N PRO A 182 -5.38 19.90 10.76
CA PRO A 182 -6.58 19.87 11.59
C PRO A 182 -7.71 19.19 10.80
N ASP A 183 -8.49 18.34 11.46
CA ASP A 183 -9.58 17.53 10.89
C ASP A 183 -9.17 16.27 10.09
N VAL A 184 -7.99 15.70 10.37
CA VAL A 184 -7.75 14.29 10.00
C VAL A 184 -8.54 13.37 10.93
N GLY A 185 -9.03 12.24 10.40
CA GLY A 185 -9.76 11.25 11.20
C GLY A 185 -8.92 10.68 12.34
N PRO A 186 -9.54 10.09 13.37
CA PRO A 186 -8.84 9.54 14.54
C PRO A 186 -7.78 8.49 14.19
N GLU A 187 -7.88 7.87 13.01
CA GLU A 187 -6.92 6.91 12.46
C GLU A 187 -5.54 7.55 12.18
N CYS A 188 -5.46 8.88 12.11
CA CYS A 188 -4.22 9.63 11.99
C CYS A 188 -3.63 10.10 13.32
N ASP A 189 -4.40 10.14 14.42
CA ASP A 189 -4.03 10.84 15.66
C ASP A 189 -2.73 10.31 16.32
N GLU A 190 -2.41 9.04 16.09
CA GLU A 190 -1.22 8.40 16.66
C GLU A 190 0.06 8.66 15.85
N LEU A 191 -0.05 9.17 14.63
CA LEU A 191 1.08 9.31 13.71
C LEU A 191 1.80 10.64 13.92
N SER A 192 2.65 10.71 14.95
CA SER A 192 3.49 11.90 15.25
C SER A 192 4.84 11.87 14.54
N THR A 193 5.42 10.68 14.39
CA THR A 193 6.70 10.44 13.73
C THR A 193 6.60 9.24 12.81
N LEU A 194 7.30 9.28 11.68
CA LEU A 194 7.37 8.18 10.74
C LEU A 194 8.83 7.89 10.42
N GLN A 195 9.21 6.63 10.63
CA GLN A 195 10.52 6.10 10.26
C GLN A 195 10.31 4.82 9.46
N LEU A 196 10.78 4.82 8.21
CA LEU A 196 10.61 3.70 7.31
C LEU A 196 11.92 3.43 6.58
N THR A 197 12.31 2.16 6.49
CA THR A 197 13.46 1.72 5.69
C THR A 197 13.03 0.56 4.81
N PHE A 198 13.40 0.60 3.52
CA PHE A 198 13.05 -0.44 2.56
C PHE A 198 14.00 -0.43 1.37
N THR A 199 14.16 -1.60 0.75
CA THR A 199 14.94 -1.77 -0.48
C THR A 199 13.99 -2.01 -1.64
N THR A 200 14.13 -1.26 -2.72
CA THR A 200 13.24 -1.35 -3.89
C THR A 200 13.83 -2.23 -4.99
N SER A 201 12.97 -2.97 -5.69
CA SER A 201 13.32 -3.67 -6.94
C SER A 201 12.68 -2.99 -8.16
N PRO A 202 13.26 -3.13 -9.37
CA PRO A 202 12.68 -2.52 -10.57
C PRO A 202 11.32 -3.17 -10.88
N LEU A 203 10.34 -2.35 -11.27
CA LEU A 203 9.02 -2.79 -11.71
C LEU A 203 8.63 -2.07 -13.00
N SER A 204 8.06 -2.80 -13.95
CA SER A 204 7.53 -2.21 -15.19
C SER A 204 6.07 -1.76 -15.03
N PHE A 205 5.62 -0.84 -15.88
CA PHE A 205 4.22 -0.40 -15.89
C PHE A 205 3.21 -1.53 -16.15
N SER A 206 3.59 -2.54 -16.95
CA SER A 206 2.73 -3.69 -17.23
C SER A 206 2.49 -4.59 -16.02
N GLU A 207 3.35 -4.52 -15.01
CA GLU A 207 3.27 -5.31 -13.79
C GLU A 207 2.49 -4.58 -12.67
N LEU A 208 2.09 -3.31 -12.89
CA LEU A 208 1.29 -2.57 -11.91
C LEU A 208 -0.11 -3.16 -11.78
N THR A 209 -0.39 -3.70 -10.60
CA THR A 209 -1.73 -4.03 -10.11
C THR A 209 -2.34 -2.82 -9.39
N PRO A 210 -3.64 -2.84 -9.04
CA PRO A 210 -4.22 -1.75 -8.29
C PRO A 210 -3.54 -1.49 -6.94
N TRP A 211 -3.35 -2.53 -6.12
CA TRP A 211 -2.51 -2.50 -4.91
C TRP A 211 -1.19 -1.72 -5.08
N LEU A 212 -0.48 -1.94 -6.18
CA LEU A 212 0.81 -1.32 -6.44
C LEU A 212 0.70 0.15 -6.89
N GLY A 213 -0.42 0.56 -7.51
CA GLY A 213 -0.66 1.95 -7.92
C GLY A 213 -1.25 2.09 -9.32
N ARG A 214 -1.85 1.04 -9.89
CA ARG A 214 -2.73 1.20 -11.06
C ARG A 214 -4.14 1.60 -10.57
N PRO A 215 -4.92 2.39 -11.31
CA PRO A 215 -6.32 2.56 -10.95
C PRO A 215 -7.09 1.23 -10.99
N GLY A 216 -7.71 0.87 -9.87
CA GLY A 216 -8.61 -0.26 -9.71
C GLY A 216 -10.05 0.07 -10.08
N ALA A 217 -10.87 -0.96 -10.31
CA ALA A 217 -12.30 -0.82 -10.55
C ALA A 217 -13.12 -0.63 -9.24
N ASP A 218 -12.50 -0.92 -8.09
CA ASP A 218 -13.10 -0.91 -6.76
C ASP A 218 -12.02 -0.52 -5.74
N LEU A 219 -12.41 0.14 -4.65
CA LEU A 219 -11.58 0.54 -3.51
C LEU A 219 -10.79 -0.65 -2.94
N TYR A 220 -11.44 -1.81 -2.83
CA TYR A 220 -10.81 -2.99 -2.24
C TYR A 220 -9.63 -3.54 -3.06
N ASN A 221 -9.63 -3.33 -4.38
CA ASN A 221 -8.49 -3.71 -5.21
C ASN A 221 -7.23 -2.91 -4.85
N GLU A 222 -7.41 -1.72 -4.28
CA GLU A 222 -6.33 -0.81 -3.91
C GLU A 222 -5.74 -1.15 -2.53
N THR A 223 -6.50 -1.78 -1.64
CA THR A 223 -6.10 -1.99 -0.24
C THR A 223 -5.80 -3.44 0.12
N TYR A 224 -6.20 -4.40 -0.73
CA TYR A 224 -5.86 -5.81 -0.58
C TYR A 224 -4.70 -6.24 -1.48
N ARG A 225 -3.86 -7.16 -0.98
CA ARG A 225 -2.76 -7.78 -1.72
C ARG A 225 -2.96 -9.27 -1.98
#